data_AF-A0A2N0TZ98-F1
#
_entry.id   AF-A0A2N0TZ98-F1
#
_cell.length_a   1.000
_cell.length_b   1.000
_cell.length_c   1.000
_cell.angle_alpha   90.00
_cell.angle_beta   90.00
_cell.angle_gamma   90.00
#
_symmetry.space_group_name_H-M   'P 1'
#
loop_
_entity.id
_entity.type
_entity.pdbx_description
1 polymer ?
#
loop_
_entity_poly.entity_id
_entity_poly.type
_entity_poly.pdbx_seq_one_letter_code
_entity_poly.pdbx_strand_id
1 'polypeptide(L)'
;MSKLVFFFSLLIIAILSYLISSFEFILIAIITLTFIFLIFAGIISIFKNLNRKYFKIPSRILVICIFGIGVSLFRPYEETVTETGTLSERLQYAYETDQKDRKQLRSFLTYFSDLEQRDDKRLAQVKKIQKEDTIEKALDKFYAAFIYHHSDNSNDYKIV
;
A
#
# COMPACT_ATOMS: atom_id res chain seq x y z
N MET A 1 -25.97 13.51 11.11
CA MET A 1 -24.59 13.85 11.50
C MET A 1 -24.41 15.36 11.47
N SER A 2 -23.97 15.96 12.57
CA SER A 2 -23.63 17.38 12.62
C SER A 2 -22.39 17.65 11.76
N LYS A 3 -22.19 18.91 11.33
CA LYS A 3 -21.00 19.31 10.58
C LYS A 3 -19.73 19.01 11.37
N LEU A 4 -19.75 19.31 12.68
CA LEU A 4 -18.63 19.08 13.58
C LEU A 4 -18.21 17.61 13.63
N VAL A 5 -19.17 16.68 13.80
CA VAL A 5 -18.86 15.23 13.78
C VAL A 5 -18.27 14.82 12.44
N PHE A 6 -18.80 15.33 11.32
CA PHE A 6 -18.25 15.02 9.99
C PHE A 6 -16.80 15.49 9.83
N PHE A 7 -16.47 16.72 10.23
CA PHE A 7 -15.10 17.22 10.17
C PHE A 7 -14.15 16.46 11.09
N PHE A 8 -14.58 16.13 12.32
CA PHE A 8 -13.79 15.30 13.22
C PHE A 8 -13.56 13.90 12.64
N SER A 9 -14.58 13.28 12.03
CA SER A 9 -14.41 12.00 11.34
C SER A 9 -13.40 12.09 10.20
N LEU A 10 -13.45 13.14 9.38
CA LEU A 10 -12.45 13.35 8.31
C LEU A 10 -11.03 13.45 8.88
N LEU A 11 -10.83 14.22 9.95
CA LEU A 11 -9.52 14.39 10.57
C LEU A 11 -8.98 13.08 11.14
N ILE A 12 -9.80 12.36 11.91
CA ILE A 12 -9.40 11.07 12.49
C ILE A 12 -9.05 10.08 11.39
N ILE A 13 -9.89 9.98 10.35
CA ILE A 13 -9.66 9.07 9.24
C ILE A 13 -8.41 9.47 8.46
N ALA A 14 -8.13 10.75 8.24
CA ALA A 14 -6.90 11.20 7.62
C ALA A 14 -5.66 10.78 8.43
N ILE A 15 -5.67 11.01 9.75
CA ILE A 15 -4.56 10.63 10.63
C ILE A 15 -4.32 9.12 10.57
N LEU A 16 -5.37 8.30 10.72
CA LEU A 16 -5.25 6.84 10.64
C LEU A 16 -4.77 6.37 9.26
N SER A 17 -5.29 6.99 8.20
CA SER A 17 -4.92 6.69 6.81
C SER A 17 -3.51 7.14 6.46
N TYR A 18 -2.92 8.06 7.22
CA TYR A 18 -1.52 8.44 7.07
C TYR A 18 -0.58 7.55 7.88
N LEU A 19 -0.99 7.11 9.07
CA LEU A 19 -0.14 6.36 9.99
C LEU A 19 -0.13 4.85 9.75
N ILE A 20 -1.25 4.23 9.35
CA ILE A 20 -1.40 2.76 9.33
C ILE A 20 -1.62 2.26 7.90
N SER A 21 -0.65 1.53 7.31
CA SER A 21 -0.67 1.25 5.86
C SER A 21 -1.83 0.35 5.47
N SER A 22 -2.13 -0.64 6.30
CA SER A 22 -3.25 -1.56 6.09
C SER A 22 -4.64 -0.91 6.23
N PHE A 23 -4.73 0.33 6.72
CA PHE A 23 -6.02 0.98 6.98
C PHE A 23 -6.80 1.27 5.70
N GLU A 24 -6.12 1.51 4.58
CA GLU A 24 -6.78 1.74 3.29
C GLU A 24 -7.62 0.55 2.82
N PHE A 25 -7.21 -0.69 3.13
CA PHE A 25 -8.01 -1.88 2.84
C PHE A 25 -9.29 -1.95 3.68
N ILE A 26 -9.24 -1.47 4.92
CA ILE A 26 -10.42 -1.34 5.77
C ILE A 26 -11.38 -0.31 5.18
N LEU A 27 -10.85 0.83 4.70
CA LEU A 27 -11.67 1.86 4.04
C LEU A 27 -12.32 1.33 2.76
N ILE A 28 -11.58 0.57 1.95
CA ILE A 28 -12.12 -0.10 0.75
C ILE A 28 -13.24 -1.07 1.14
N ALA A 29 -13.06 -1.87 2.19
CA ALA A 29 -14.10 -2.78 2.66
C ALA A 29 -15.37 -2.03 3.10
N ILE A 30 -15.22 -0.93 3.84
CA ILE A 30 -16.35 -0.08 4.26
C ILE A 30 -17.05 0.54 3.04
N ILE A 31 -16.29 1.01 2.04
CA ILE A 31 -16.84 1.52 0.79
C ILE A 31 -17.66 0.45 0.09
N THR A 32 -17.13 -0.76 -0.08
CA THR A 32 -17.82 -1.89 -0.73
C THR A 32 -19.12 -2.23 -0.02
N LEU A 33 -19.09 -2.38 1.32
CA LEU A 33 -20.30 -2.64 2.12
C LEU A 33 -21.31 -1.50 2.01
N THR A 34 -20.83 -0.25 1.98
CA THR A 34 -21.69 0.93 1.83
C THR A 34 -22.35 0.97 0.46
N PHE A 35 -21.63 0.62 -0.61
CA PHE A 35 -22.19 0.50 -1.95
C PHE A 35 -23.25 -0.58 -2.01
N ILE A 36 -22.98 -1.77 -1.46
CA ILE A 36 -23.96 -2.86 -1.37
C ILE A 36 -25.23 -2.39 -0.66
N PHE A 37 -25.08 -1.72 0.48
CA PHE A 37 -26.22 -1.15 1.21
C PHE A 37 -27.00 -0.14 0.37
N LEU A 38 -26.31 0.78 -0.32
CA LEU A 38 -26.96 1.80 -1.15
C LEU A 38 -27.69 1.19 -2.36
N ILE A 39 -27.18 0.11 -2.93
CA ILE A 39 -27.86 -0.66 -3.99
C ILE A 39 -29.18 -1.22 -3.44
N PHE A 40 -29.16 -1.91 -2.30
CA PHE A 40 -30.38 -2.44 -1.69
C PHE A 40 -31.36 -1.33 -1.30
N ALA A 41 -30.88 -0.24 -0.69
CA ALA A 41 -31.71 0.90 -0.37
C ALA A 41 -32.33 1.52 -1.63
N GLY A 42 -31.56 1.61 -2.72
CA GLY A 42 -32.03 2.05 -4.04
C GLY A 42 -33.16 1.17 -4.56
N ILE A 43 -32.96 -0.15 -4.60
CA ILE A 43 -33.96 -1.12 -5.05
C ILE A 43 -35.23 -1.00 -4.21
N ILE A 44 -35.13 -0.99 -2.89
CA ILE A 44 -36.28 -0.84 -1.98
C ILE A 44 -36.98 0.50 -2.22
N SER A 45 -36.23 1.57 -2.52
CA SER A 45 -36.81 2.90 -2.72
C SER A 45 -37.72 3.01 -3.95
N ILE A 46 -37.54 2.13 -4.93
CA ILE A 46 -38.43 2.01 -6.11
C ILE A 46 -39.83 1.57 -5.67
N PHE A 47 -39.91 0.67 -4.69
CA PHE A 47 -41.17 0.08 -4.21
C PHE A 47 -41.75 0.80 -2.99
N LYS A 48 -40.91 1.48 -2.21
CA LYS A 48 -41.30 2.13 -0.96
C LYS A 48 -40.61 3.47 -0.80
N ASN A 49 -41.36 4.51 -0.46
CA ASN A 49 -40.77 5.82 -0.21
C ASN A 49 -39.89 5.79 1.05
N LEU A 50 -38.57 5.73 0.85
CA LEU A 50 -37.59 5.70 1.94
C LEU A 50 -37.21 7.11 2.37
N ASN A 51 -36.93 7.26 3.66
CA ASN A 51 -36.40 8.52 4.18
C ASN A 51 -35.05 8.84 3.53
N ARG A 52 -34.87 10.08 3.04
CA ARG A 52 -33.61 10.57 2.47
C ARG A 52 -32.39 10.34 3.37
N LYS A 53 -32.58 10.19 4.69
CA LYS A 53 -31.50 9.83 5.64
C LYS A 53 -30.79 8.51 5.28
N TYR A 54 -31.51 7.52 4.74
CA TYR A 54 -30.93 6.23 4.32
C TYR A 54 -29.94 6.37 3.17
N PHE A 55 -30.00 7.45 2.39
CA PHE A 55 -29.01 7.74 1.35
C PHE A 55 -27.97 8.75 1.85
N LYS A 56 -28.40 9.79 2.57
CA LYS A 56 -27.51 10.87 3.04
C LYS A 56 -26.41 10.40 3.99
N ILE A 57 -26.69 9.48 4.91
CA ILE A 57 -25.69 9.03 5.89
C ILE A 57 -24.62 8.18 5.20
N PRO A 58 -24.96 7.11 4.45
CA PRO A 58 -23.95 6.32 3.77
C PRO A 58 -23.16 7.11 2.72
N SER A 59 -23.78 8.06 2.00
CA SER A 59 -23.01 8.94 1.09
C SER A 59 -21.94 9.77 1.82
N ARG A 60 -22.20 10.21 3.06
CA ARG A 60 -21.17 10.91 3.85
C ARG A 60 -20.05 9.97 4.31
N ILE A 61 -20.38 8.72 4.63
CA ILE A 61 -19.39 7.68 4.95
C ILE A 61 -18.48 7.45 3.74
N LEU A 62 -19.05 7.32 2.53
CA LEU A 62 -18.27 7.20 1.29
C LEU A 62 -17.30 8.36 1.12
N VAL A 63 -17.75 9.61 1.30
CA VAL A 63 -16.88 10.79 1.20
C VAL A 63 -15.73 10.73 2.21
N ILE A 64 -16.00 10.32 3.45
CA ILE A 64 -14.97 10.18 4.48
C ILE A 64 -13.94 9.10 4.10
N CYS A 65 -14.40 7.93 3.64
CA CYS A 65 -13.52 6.83 3.26
C CYS A 65 -12.68 7.18 2.03
N ILE A 66 -13.28 7.77 0.99
CA ILE A 66 -12.56 8.22 -0.22
C ILE A 66 -11.51 9.26 0.14
N PHE A 67 -11.85 10.21 1.03
CA PHE A 67 -10.89 11.19 1.53
C PHE A 67 -9.72 10.52 2.26
N GLY A 68 -9.99 9.54 3.13
CA GLY A 68 -8.95 8.76 3.81
C GLY A 68 -8.02 8.03 2.84
N ILE A 69 -8.58 7.34 1.84
CA ILE A 69 -7.79 6.72 0.77
C ILE A 69 -6.94 7.76 0.06
N GLY A 70 -7.52 8.91 -0.31
CA GLY A 70 -6.76 10.01 -0.91
C GLY A 70 -5.56 10.42 -0.07
N VAL A 71 -5.73 10.55 1.25
CA VAL A 71 -4.62 10.85 2.18
C VAL A 71 -3.59 9.73 2.24
N SER A 72 -4.00 8.45 2.20
CA SER A 72 -3.04 7.32 2.27
C SER A 72 -2.08 7.28 1.08
N LEU A 73 -2.52 7.75 -0.10
CA LEU A 73 -1.69 7.83 -1.30
C LEU A 73 -0.49 8.79 -1.16
N PHE A 74 -0.58 9.78 -0.28
CA PHE A 74 0.50 10.76 -0.03
C PHE A 74 1.45 10.36 1.10
N ARG A 75 1.23 9.22 1.74
CA ARG A 75 2.13 8.71 2.78
C ARG A 75 3.53 8.49 2.19
N PRO A 76 4.63 8.89 2.84
CA PRO A 76 5.97 8.58 2.33
C PRO A 76 6.25 7.07 2.39
N TYR A 77 7.04 6.56 1.43
CA TYR A 77 7.62 5.22 1.57
C TYR A 77 8.68 5.25 2.67
N GLU A 78 8.94 4.09 3.29
CA GLU A 78 10.14 3.93 4.10
C GLU A 78 11.40 3.94 3.21
N GLU A 79 12.57 4.08 3.83
CA GLU A 79 13.82 4.00 3.10
C GLU A 79 13.91 2.70 2.31
N THR A 80 14.40 2.79 1.07
CA THR A 80 14.35 1.68 0.13
C THR A 80 15.39 0.61 0.44
N VAL A 81 16.53 1.03 0.97
CA VAL A 81 17.73 0.23 1.20
C VAL A 81 18.41 0.74 2.46
N THR A 82 19.23 -0.10 3.10
CA THR A 82 20.04 0.30 4.26
C THR A 82 21.51 0.06 4.00
N GLU A 83 22.36 1.03 4.34
CA GLU A 83 23.83 0.89 4.26
C GLU A 83 24.44 0.41 5.58
N THR A 84 23.63 0.25 6.62
CA THR A 84 24.08 -0.20 7.95
C THR A 84 23.74 -1.66 8.17
N GLY A 85 24.55 -2.34 8.98
CA GLY A 85 24.35 -3.74 9.35
C GLY A 85 25.19 -4.72 8.54
N THR A 86 24.99 -5.99 8.80
CA THR A 86 25.61 -7.13 8.12
C THR A 86 25.04 -7.34 6.72
N LEU A 87 25.73 -8.13 5.89
CA LEU A 87 25.23 -8.56 4.58
C LEU A 87 23.82 -9.15 4.65
N SER A 88 23.58 -10.09 5.57
CA SER A 88 22.28 -10.76 5.73
C SER A 88 21.19 -9.74 6.08
N GLU A 89 21.47 -8.79 6.97
CA GLU A 89 20.51 -7.75 7.37
C GLU A 89 20.17 -6.81 6.21
N ARG A 90 21.15 -6.42 5.40
CA ARG A 90 20.93 -5.55 4.23
C ARG A 90 20.08 -6.25 3.17
N LEU A 91 20.33 -7.53 2.90
CA LEU A 91 19.53 -8.34 1.97
C LEU A 91 18.10 -8.56 2.48
N GLN A 92 17.95 -8.89 3.77
CA GLN A 92 16.64 -9.02 4.41
C GLN A 92 15.86 -7.69 4.33
N TYR A 93 16.51 -6.57 4.63
CA TYR A 93 15.88 -5.24 4.57
C TYR A 93 15.38 -4.90 3.16
N ALA A 94 16.18 -5.17 2.13
CA ALA A 94 15.76 -4.99 0.74
C ALA A 94 14.55 -5.87 0.39
N TYR A 95 14.52 -7.12 0.83
CA TYR A 95 13.37 -8.01 0.64
C TYR A 95 12.12 -7.52 1.40
N GLU A 96 12.25 -7.14 2.67
CA GLU A 96 11.11 -6.71 3.48
C GLU A 96 10.48 -5.42 2.98
N THR A 97 11.30 -4.44 2.58
CA THR A 97 10.83 -3.18 2.02
C THR A 97 10.15 -3.38 0.67
N ASP A 98 10.68 -4.25 -0.20
CA ASP A 98 9.99 -4.67 -1.43
C ASP A 98 8.58 -5.21 -1.14
N GLN A 99 8.48 -6.18 -0.23
CA GLN A 99 7.20 -6.78 0.15
C GLN A 99 6.24 -5.78 0.78
N LYS A 100 6.76 -4.82 1.55
CA LYS A 100 5.96 -3.79 2.19
C LYS A 100 5.44 -2.77 1.19
N ASP A 101 6.23 -2.42 0.18
CA ASP A 101 5.82 -1.46 -0.85
C ASP A 101 4.71 -2.05 -1.72
N ARG A 102 4.84 -3.32 -2.13
CA ARG A 102 3.83 -4.07 -2.90
C ARG A 102 2.50 -4.28 -2.16
N LYS A 103 2.48 -4.14 -0.83
CA LYS A 103 1.26 -4.22 -0.01
C LYS A 103 0.51 -2.90 0.10
N GLN A 104 1.04 -1.80 -0.40
CA GLN A 104 0.38 -0.49 -0.34
C GLN A 104 -0.48 -0.28 -1.58
N LEU A 105 -1.68 0.28 -1.42
CA LEU A 105 -2.62 0.55 -2.50
C LEU A 105 -2.01 1.43 -3.59
N ARG A 106 -1.20 2.43 -3.20
CA ARG A 106 -0.52 3.31 -4.16
C ARG A 106 0.44 2.58 -5.10
N SER A 107 0.92 1.39 -4.74
CA SER A 107 1.78 0.59 -5.62
C SER A 107 1.07 0.16 -6.91
N PHE A 108 -0.26 0.05 -6.87
CA PHE A 108 -1.11 -0.27 -8.01
C PHE A 108 -1.49 0.97 -8.85
N LEU A 109 -1.12 2.18 -8.41
CA LEU A 109 -1.44 3.44 -9.05
C LEU A 109 -0.15 4.08 -9.56
N THR A 110 0.15 3.92 -10.85
CA THR A 110 1.41 4.38 -11.48
C THR A 110 1.79 5.81 -11.13
N TYR A 111 0.81 6.73 -11.07
CA TYR A 111 1.06 8.14 -10.76
C TYR A 111 1.55 8.40 -9.31
N PHE A 112 1.21 7.53 -8.37
CA PHE A 112 1.58 7.65 -6.94
C PHE A 112 2.63 6.62 -6.53
N SER A 113 3.14 5.83 -7.49
CA SER A 113 4.05 4.72 -7.24
C SER A 113 5.47 5.09 -7.65
N ASP A 114 6.40 4.96 -6.71
CA ASP A 114 7.84 5.07 -6.97
C ASP A 114 8.48 3.69 -7.12
N LEU A 115 7.68 2.63 -7.35
CA LEU A 115 8.15 1.24 -7.30
C LEU A 115 9.31 0.96 -8.23
N GLU A 116 9.27 1.41 -9.48
CA GLU A 116 10.32 1.14 -10.47
C GLU A 116 11.68 1.70 -10.00
N GLN A 117 11.71 2.97 -9.59
CA GLN A 117 12.93 3.61 -9.06
C GLN A 117 13.41 2.93 -7.77
N ARG A 118 12.51 2.37 -6.98
CA ARG A 118 12.84 1.67 -5.75
C ARG A 118 13.39 0.27 -6.04
N ASP A 119 12.81 -0.44 -7.00
CA ASP A 119 13.28 -1.74 -7.48
C ASP A 119 14.70 -1.61 -8.03
N ASP A 120 14.99 -0.56 -8.80
CA ASP A 120 16.35 -0.23 -9.28
C ASP A 120 17.36 -0.03 -8.14
N LYS A 121 16.98 0.72 -7.09
CA LYS A 121 17.85 0.95 -5.93
C LYS A 121 18.15 -0.33 -5.18
N ARG A 122 17.15 -1.19 -4.96
CA ARG A 122 17.35 -2.50 -4.30
C ARG A 122 18.23 -3.40 -5.15
N LEU A 123 17.99 -3.46 -6.46
CA LEU A 123 18.80 -4.24 -7.39
C LEU A 123 20.27 -3.76 -7.40
N ALA A 124 20.51 -2.45 -7.41
CA ALA A 124 21.85 -1.89 -7.33
C ALA A 124 22.56 -2.27 -6.03
N GLN A 125 21.87 -2.25 -4.89
CA GLN A 125 22.42 -2.68 -3.60
C GLN A 125 22.77 -4.18 -3.61
N VAL A 126 21.86 -5.04 -4.07
CA VAL A 126 22.10 -6.50 -4.10
C VAL A 126 23.29 -6.82 -5.02
N LYS A 127 23.39 -6.16 -6.18
CA LYS A 127 24.53 -6.29 -7.10
C LYS A 127 25.84 -5.84 -6.46
N LYS A 128 25.82 -4.77 -5.65
CA LYS A 128 27.00 -4.29 -4.92
C LYS A 128 27.43 -5.32 -3.88
N ILE A 129 26.50 -5.80 -3.06
CA ILE A 129 26.75 -6.82 -2.02
C ILE A 129 27.38 -8.07 -2.66
N GLN A 130 26.83 -8.55 -3.77
CA GLN A 130 27.35 -9.76 -4.43
C GLN A 130 28.76 -9.59 -5.03
N LYS A 131 29.14 -8.36 -5.41
CA LYS A 131 30.50 -8.08 -5.90
C LYS A 131 31.52 -7.98 -4.77
N GLU A 132 31.10 -7.48 -3.62
CA GLU A 132 31.96 -7.24 -2.46
C GLU A 132 32.11 -8.52 -1.61
N ASP A 133 31.07 -9.35 -1.54
CA ASP A 133 30.99 -10.53 -0.68
C ASP A 133 30.34 -11.74 -1.38
N THR A 134 30.75 -12.94 -0.98
CA THR A 134 30.08 -14.18 -1.41
C THR A 134 28.82 -14.42 -0.57
N ILE A 135 27.66 -14.49 -1.22
CA ILE A 135 26.39 -14.82 -0.57
C ILE A 135 26.30 -16.35 -0.37
N GLU A 136 26.68 -16.83 0.82
CA GLU A 136 26.73 -18.28 1.09
C GLU A 136 25.41 -18.84 1.65
N LYS A 137 24.76 -18.11 2.56
CA LYS A 137 23.59 -18.62 3.27
C LYS A 137 22.39 -18.75 2.33
N ALA A 138 21.68 -19.88 2.45
CA ALA A 138 20.51 -20.16 1.61
C ALA A 138 19.41 -19.08 1.73
N LEU A 139 19.19 -18.54 2.93
CA LEU A 139 18.20 -17.49 3.15
C LEU A 139 18.60 -16.17 2.48
N ASP A 140 19.88 -15.81 2.53
CA ASP A 140 20.40 -14.60 1.88
C ASP A 140 20.32 -14.72 0.35
N LYS A 141 20.58 -15.92 -0.20
CA LYS A 141 20.34 -16.23 -1.62
C LYS A 141 18.87 -16.08 -1.99
N PHE A 142 17.95 -16.54 -1.14
CA PHE A 142 16.52 -16.35 -1.37
C PHE A 142 16.15 -14.86 -1.44
N TYR A 143 16.62 -14.04 -0.49
CA TYR A 143 16.37 -12.60 -0.52
C TYR A 143 16.96 -11.93 -1.77
N ALA A 144 18.20 -12.25 -2.12
CA ALA A 144 18.84 -11.74 -3.32
C ALA A 144 18.09 -12.17 -4.60
N ALA A 145 17.71 -13.45 -4.70
CA ALA A 145 16.92 -14.00 -5.82
C ALA A 145 15.64 -13.20 -6.04
N PHE A 146 14.92 -12.93 -4.95
CA PHE A 146 13.65 -12.22 -4.99
C PHE A 146 13.81 -10.82 -5.58
N ILE A 147 14.87 -10.11 -5.21
CA ILE A 147 15.16 -8.77 -5.77
C ILE A 147 15.64 -8.88 -7.21
N TYR A 148 16.43 -9.90 -7.55
CA TYR A 148 16.90 -10.13 -8.92
C TYR A 148 15.77 -10.39 -9.91
N HIS A 149 14.61 -10.90 -9.47
CA HIS A 149 13.42 -11.03 -10.32
C HIS A 149 12.93 -9.69 -10.92
N HIS A 150 13.38 -8.55 -10.40
CA HIS A 150 13.07 -7.23 -10.94
C HIS A 150 14.09 -6.75 -11.98
N SER A 151 15.18 -7.50 -12.23
CA SER A 151 16.14 -7.15 -13.27
C SER A 151 15.57 -7.48 -14.66
N ASP A 152 15.82 -6.61 -15.64
CA ASP A 152 15.57 -6.88 -17.06
C ASP A 152 16.73 -7.63 -17.75
N ASN A 153 17.83 -7.88 -17.04
CA ASN A 153 19.00 -8.55 -17.59
C ASN A 153 18.99 -10.05 -17.25
N SER A 154 18.83 -10.88 -18.28
CA SER A 154 18.77 -12.33 -18.14
C SER A 154 20.02 -12.97 -17.54
N ASN A 155 21.17 -12.29 -17.59
CA ASN A 155 22.39 -12.79 -16.94
C ASN A 155 22.35 -12.67 -15.42
N ASP A 156 21.58 -11.73 -14.87
CA ASP A 156 21.46 -11.54 -13.43
C ASP A 156 20.76 -12.72 -12.75
N TYR A 157 19.88 -13.43 -13.46
CA TYR A 157 19.22 -14.64 -12.97
C TYR A 157 20.15 -15.87 -12.88
N LYS A 158 21.31 -15.83 -13.54
CA LYS A 158 22.28 -16.94 -13.53
C LYS A 158 23.22 -16.90 -12.32
N ILE A 159 23.19 -15.81 -11.56
CA ILE A 159 24.14 -15.52 -10.48
C ILE A 159 23.57 -15.89 -9.10
N VAL A 160 22.36 -16.45 -9.04
CA VAL A 160 21.68 -16.82 -7.79
C VAL A 160 21.60 -18.34 -7.62
#